data_AF-B7CAT0-F1
#
_entry.id   AF-B7CAT0-F1
#
_cell.length_a   1.000
_cell.length_b   1.000
_cell.length_c   1.000
_cell.angle_alpha   90.00
_cell.angle_beta   90.00
_cell.angle_gamma   90.00
#
_symmetry.space_group_name_H-M   'P 1'
#
loop_
_entity.id
_entity.type
_entity.pdbx_description
1 polymer ?
#
loop_
_entity_poly.entity_id
_entity_poly.type
_entity_poly.pdbx_seq_one_letter_code
_entity_poly.pdbx_strand_id
1 'polypeptide(L)'
;MIALRVFGSVLHFLLKVVLLPVQIVLTILIYMIDFAGGVFGFIFGLVGGFIILAGLSCLFMPPVDWKLFIEAMIAGTVIGSLPRMVRYFGESVLIGMKGLLAKI
;
A
#
# COMPACT_ATOMS: atom_id res chain seq x y z
N MET A 1 34.24 -30.47 14.07
CA MET A 1 33.82 -29.40 13.12
C MET A 1 32.69 -29.82 12.18
N ILE A 2 32.70 -31.05 11.63
CA ILE A 2 31.63 -31.55 10.74
C ILE A 2 30.27 -31.70 11.46
N ALA A 3 30.24 -32.26 12.68
CA ALA A 3 29.01 -32.46 13.44
C ALA A 3 28.25 -31.17 13.77
N LEU A 4 28.94 -30.08 14.11
CA LEU A 4 28.32 -28.77 14.34
C LEU A 4 27.70 -28.18 13.06
N ARG A 5 28.35 -28.41 11.90
CA ARG A 5 27.83 -27.98 10.59
C ARG A 5 26.56 -28.72 10.21
N VAL A 6 26.53 -30.04 10.45
CA VAL A 6 25.36 -30.87 10.19
C VAL A 6 24.21 -30.47 11.12
N PHE A 7 24.49 -30.25 12.41
CA PHE A 7 23.47 -29.81 13.38
C PHE A 7 22.88 -28.44 13.01
N GLY A 8 23.72 -27.47 12.63
CA GLY A 8 23.27 -26.17 12.15
C GLY A 8 22.44 -26.27 10.86
N SER A 9 22.81 -27.16 9.94
CA SER A 9 22.08 -27.38 8.69
C SER A 9 20.70 -27.99 8.91
N VAL A 10 20.57 -28.95 9.84
CA VAL A 10 19.29 -29.57 10.20
C VAL A 10 18.39 -28.57 10.93
N LEU A 11 18.95 -27.76 11.84
CA LEU A 11 18.22 -26.71 12.55
C LEU A 11 17.68 -25.67 11.55
N HIS A 12 18.49 -25.22 10.60
CA HIS A 12 18.09 -24.29 9.54
C HIS A 12 17.00 -24.89 8.64
N PHE A 13 17.06 -26.20 8.37
CA PHE A 13 16.02 -26.88 7.59
C PHE A 13 14.69 -26.92 8.35
N LEU A 14 14.71 -27.28 9.64
CA LEU A 14 13.53 -27.25 10.52
C LEU A 14 12.93 -25.85 10.61
N LEU A 15 13.77 -24.84 10.79
CA LEU A 15 13.32 -23.44 10.85
C LEU A 15 12.62 -23.04 9.56
N LYS A 16 13.21 -23.37 8.40
CA LYS A 16 12.66 -23.08 7.08
C LYS A 16 11.31 -23.75 6.84
N VAL A 17 11.12 -24.98 7.31
CA VAL A 17 9.84 -25.71 7.23
C VAL A 17 8.77 -25.02 8.08
N VAL A 18 9.13 -24.54 9.28
CA VAL A 18 8.20 -23.81 10.18
C VAL A 18 7.89 -22.39 9.67
N LEU A 19 8.85 -21.74 9.02
CA LEU A 19 8.71 -20.39 8.44
C LEU A 19 7.91 -20.39 7.13
N LEU A 20 7.85 -21.51 6.43
CA LEU A 20 7.12 -21.69 5.16
C LEU A 20 5.62 -21.30 5.27
N PRO A 21 4.83 -21.81 6.23
CA PRO A 21 3.44 -21.39 6.40
C PRO A 21 3.32 -19.90 6.74
N VAL A 22 4.26 -19.34 7.50
CA VAL A 22 4.27 -17.89 7.82
C VAL A 22 4.48 -17.06 6.56
N GLN A 23 5.38 -17.47 5.66
CA GLN A 23 5.58 -16.79 4.38
C GLN A 23 4.34 -16.87 3.46
N ILE A 24 3.60 -17.98 3.49
CA ILE A 24 2.35 -18.13 2.73
C ILE A 24 1.30 -17.16 3.25
N VAL A 25 1.08 -17.11 4.57
CA VAL A 25 0.13 -16.18 5.19
C VAL A 25 0.50 -14.73 4.86
N LEU A 26 1.78 -14.38 4.96
CA LEU A 26 2.25 -13.03 4.65
C LEU A 26 2.05 -12.67 3.17
N THR A 27 2.20 -13.65 2.27
CA THR A 27 1.94 -13.47 0.84
C THR A 27 0.46 -13.24 0.57
N ILE A 28 -0.43 -14.01 1.19
CA ILE A 28 -1.88 -13.83 1.10
C ILE A 28 -2.27 -12.43 1.61
N LEU A 29 -1.68 -11.99 2.73
CA LEU A 29 -1.94 -10.68 3.30
C LEU A 29 -1.52 -9.53 2.36
N ILE A 30 -0.37 -9.65 1.69
CA ILE A 30 0.07 -8.69 0.66
C ILE A 30 -0.97 -8.60 -0.46
N TYR A 31 -1.41 -9.74 -1.01
CA TYR A 31 -2.43 -9.76 -2.06
C TYR A 31 -3.77 -9.15 -1.60
N MET A 32 -4.18 -9.40 -0.36
CA MET A 32 -5.40 -8.81 0.20
C MET A 32 -5.31 -7.29 0.30
N ILE A 33 -4.17 -6.75 0.74
CA ILE A 33 -3.95 -5.30 0.82
C ILE A 33 -3.82 -4.66 -0.55
N ASP A 34 -3.19 -5.33 -1.52
CA ASP A 34 -3.09 -4.85 -2.88
C ASP A 34 -4.47 -4.75 -3.54
N PHE A 35 -5.31 -5.78 -3.36
CA PHE A 35 -6.70 -5.78 -3.82
C PHE A 35 -7.55 -4.71 -3.13
N ALA A 36 -7.58 -4.69 -1.79
CA ALA A 36 -8.37 -3.72 -1.03
C ALA A 36 -7.91 -2.29 -1.34
N GLY A 37 -6.60 -2.05 -1.35
CA GLY A 37 -6.03 -0.75 -1.68
C GLY A 37 -6.25 -0.35 -3.14
N GLY A 38 -6.36 -1.30 -4.07
CA GLY A 38 -6.77 -1.05 -5.45
C GLY A 38 -8.21 -0.55 -5.53
N VAL A 39 -9.15 -1.21 -4.85
CA VAL A 39 -10.56 -0.81 -4.79
C VAL A 39 -10.71 0.57 -4.13
N PHE A 40 -10.11 0.78 -2.97
CA PHE A 40 -10.15 2.09 -2.29
C PHE A 40 -9.45 3.17 -3.12
N GLY A 41 -8.32 2.87 -3.75
CA GLY A 41 -7.61 3.80 -4.61
C GLY A 41 -8.41 4.20 -5.86
N PHE A 42 -9.23 3.30 -6.39
CA PHE A 42 -10.14 3.60 -7.50
C PHE A 42 -11.29 4.50 -7.05
N ILE A 43 -11.98 4.14 -5.97
CA ILE A 43 -13.14 4.91 -5.45
C ILE A 43 -12.72 6.32 -5.03
N PHE A 44 -11.68 6.43 -4.20
CA PHE A 44 -11.20 7.73 -3.74
C PHE A 44 -10.54 8.53 -4.88
N GLY A 45 -9.90 7.86 -5.83
CA GLY A 45 -9.40 8.48 -7.05
C GLY A 45 -10.52 9.11 -7.88
N LEU A 46 -11.65 8.41 -8.04
CA LEU A 46 -12.84 8.96 -8.69
C LEU A 46 -13.41 10.16 -7.92
N VAL A 47 -13.61 10.02 -6.60
CA VAL A 47 -14.13 11.10 -5.75
C VAL A 47 -13.22 12.33 -5.81
N GLY A 48 -11.91 12.16 -5.64
CA GLY A 48 -10.93 13.24 -5.77
C GLY A 48 -10.94 13.88 -7.16
N GLY A 49 -11.07 13.07 -8.21
CA GLY A 49 -11.21 13.54 -9.59
C GLY A 49 -12.47 14.37 -9.80
N PHE A 50 -13.62 13.96 -9.27
CA PHE A 50 -14.86 14.73 -9.33
C PHE A 50 -14.75 16.06 -8.58
N ILE A 51 -14.08 16.09 -7.43
CA ILE A 51 -13.83 17.34 -6.68
C ILE A 51 -12.96 18.31 -7.51
N ILE A 52 -11.90 17.80 -8.16
CA ILE A 52 -11.05 18.60 -9.05
C ILE A 52 -11.86 19.14 -10.24
N LEU A 53 -12.70 18.31 -10.88
CA LEU A 53 -13.57 18.74 -11.98
C LEU A 53 -14.60 19.78 -11.54
N ALA A 54 -15.18 19.62 -10.35
CA ALA A 54 -16.09 20.61 -9.77
C ALA A 54 -15.36 21.93 -9.48
N GLY A 55 -14.14 21.88 -8.95
CA GLY A 55 -13.28 23.05 -8.79
C GLY A 55 -13.02 23.75 -10.13
N LEU A 56 -12.68 22.99 -11.17
CA LEU A 56 -12.45 23.52 -12.51
C LEU A 56 -13.68 24.25 -13.07
N SER A 57 -14.88 23.74 -12.80
CA SER A 57 -16.13 24.36 -13.25
C SER A 57 -16.33 25.78 -12.67
N CYS A 58 -15.78 26.06 -11.49
CA CYS A 58 -15.85 27.37 -10.84
C CYS A 58 -15.04 28.46 -11.58
N LEU A 59 -14.17 28.08 -12.52
CA LEU A 59 -13.43 29.02 -13.36
C LEU A 59 -14.24 29.51 -14.58
N PHE A 60 -15.32 28.81 -14.94
CA PHE A 60 -16.13 29.10 -16.12
C PHE A 60 -17.44 29.85 -15.80
N MET A 61 -17.79 30.02 -14.52
CA MET A 61 -18.97 30.75 -14.06
C MET A 61 -18.55 32.06 -13.38
N PRO A 62 -19.02 33.24 -13.84
CA PRO A 62 -18.83 34.48 -13.10
C PRO A 62 -19.80 34.57 -11.91
N PRO A 63 -19.35 35.06 -10.73
CA PRO A 63 -18.00 35.53 -10.40
C PRO A 63 -17.00 34.37 -10.21
N VAL A 64 -15.76 34.59 -10.67
CA VAL A 64 -14.70 33.56 -10.59
C VAL A 64 -14.13 33.49 -9.17
N ASP A 65 -14.41 32.40 -8.47
CA ASP A 65 -13.94 32.13 -7.10
C ASP A 65 -12.62 31.35 -7.10
N TRP A 66 -11.50 32.05 -7.29
CA TRP A 66 -10.15 31.48 -7.28
C TRP A 66 -9.79 30.73 -5.98
N LYS A 67 -10.31 31.18 -4.84
CA LYS A 67 -10.09 30.53 -3.55
C LYS A 67 -10.72 29.13 -3.53
N LEU A 68 -11.96 29.02 -3.98
CA LEU A 68 -12.70 27.76 -4.01
C LEU A 68 -12.06 26.77 -4.99
N PHE A 69 -11.58 27.26 -6.14
CA PHE A 69 -10.81 26.46 -7.09
C PHE A 69 -9.57 25.84 -6.44
N ILE A 70 -8.73 26.64 -5.77
CA ILE A 70 -7.50 26.14 -5.13
C ILE A 70 -7.83 25.16 -4.01
N GLU A 71 -8.83 25.44 -3.18
CA GLU A 71 -9.28 24.52 -2.12
C GLU A 71 -9.76 23.19 -2.70
N ALA A 72 -10.54 23.19 -3.78
CA ALA A 72 -10.99 21.98 -4.46
C ALA A 72 -9.83 21.19 -5.09
N MET A 73 -8.85 21.87 -5.69
CA MET A 73 -7.65 21.22 -6.25
C MET A 73 -6.84 20.50 -5.17
N ILE A 74 -6.61 21.17 -4.03
CA ILE A 74 -5.87 20.60 -2.90
C ILE A 74 -6.66 19.45 -2.28
N ALA A 75 -7.94 19.68 -1.95
CA ALA A 75 -8.78 18.68 -1.31
C ALA A 75 -8.95 17.43 -2.18
N GLY A 76 -9.23 17.58 -3.47
CA GLY A 76 -9.37 16.46 -4.41
C GLY A 76 -8.08 15.66 -4.56
N THR A 77 -6.92 16.34 -4.60
CA THR A 77 -5.61 15.67 -4.65
C THR A 77 -5.31 14.90 -3.37
N VAL A 78 -5.54 15.50 -2.20
CA VAL A 78 -5.29 14.86 -0.91
C VAL A 78 -6.21 13.66 -0.70
N ILE A 79 -7.51 13.82 -0.94
CA ILE A 79 -8.51 12.76 -0.80
C ILE A 79 -8.22 11.61 -1.78
N GLY A 80 -7.88 11.94 -3.04
CA GLY A 80 -7.60 10.92 -4.05
C GLY A 80 -6.27 10.17 -3.84
N SER A 81 -5.27 10.81 -3.23
CA SER A 81 -3.93 10.21 -3.03
C SER A 81 -3.75 9.51 -1.69
N LEU A 82 -4.48 9.90 -0.65
CA LEU A 82 -4.35 9.34 0.71
C LEU A 82 -4.42 7.81 0.75
N PRO A 83 -5.44 7.15 0.18
CA PRO A 83 -5.55 5.69 0.23
C PRO A 83 -4.42 4.98 -0.51
N ARG A 84 -3.92 5.58 -1.60
CA ARG A 84 -2.75 5.04 -2.32
C ARG A 84 -1.50 5.13 -1.44
N MET A 85 -1.32 6.22 -0.71
CA MET A 85 -0.17 6.40 0.18
C MET A 85 -0.16 5.36 1.32
N VAL A 86 -1.33 5.14 1.95
CA VAL A 86 -1.48 4.10 3.00
C VAL A 86 -1.22 2.71 2.44
N ARG A 87 -1.69 2.42 1.22
CA ARG A 87 -1.44 1.14 0.53
C ARG A 87 0.06 0.90 0.33
N TYR A 88 0.77 1.85 -0.26
CA TYR A 88 2.22 1.73 -0.51
C TYR A 88 3.01 1.53 0.77
N PHE A 89 2.62 2.19 1.85
CA PHE A 89 3.24 2.00 3.16
C PHE A 89 3.02 0.58 3.68
N GLY A 90 1.77 0.10 3.69
CA GLY A 90 1.44 -1.26 4.15
C GLY A 90 2.14 -2.36 3.34
N GLU A 91 2.18 -2.21 2.01
CA GLU A 91 2.86 -3.13 1.11
C GLU A 91 4.38 -3.17 1.38
N SER A 92 5.01 -2.00 1.53
CA SER A 92 6.45 -1.89 1.82
C SER A 92 6.83 -2.55 3.14
N VAL A 93 6.03 -2.35 4.18
CA VAL A 93 6.26 -2.97 5.51
C VAL A 93 6.18 -4.50 5.41
N LEU A 94 5.17 -5.02 4.72
CA LEU A 94 4.97 -6.47 4.59
C LEU A 94 6.06 -7.13 3.74
N ILE A 95 6.48 -6.50 2.66
CA ILE A 95 7.61 -6.96 1.85
C ILE A 95 8.90 -6.95 2.69
N GLY A 96 9.12 -5.90 3.48
CA GLY A 96 10.26 -5.81 4.40
C GLY A 96 10.27 -6.95 5.42
N MET A 97 9.12 -7.22 6.05
CA MET A 97 8.98 -8.35 6.99
C MET A 97 9.25 -9.70 6.30
N LYS A 98 8.76 -9.89 5.07
CA LYS A 98 9.00 -11.11 4.30
C LYS A 98 10.49 -11.28 3.99
N GLY A 99 11.17 -10.20 3.64
CA GLY A 99 12.61 -10.18 3.37
C GLY A 99 13.45 -10.51 4.60
N LEU A 100 13.07 -9.99 5.78
CA LEU A 100 13.72 -10.33 7.04
C LEU A 100 13.52 -11.81 7.38
N LEU A 101 12.30 -12.33 7.26
CA LEU A 101 12.00 -13.74 7.53
C LEU A 101 12.72 -14.71 6.58
N ALA A 102 12.98 -14.30 5.33
CA ALA A 102 13.71 -15.13 4.37
C ALA A 102 15.21 -15.21 4.66
N LYS A 103 15.73 -14.32 5.52
CA LYS A 103 17.15 -14.23 5.90
C LYS A 103 17.49 -15.02 7.16
N ILE A 104 16.48 -15.52 7.87
CA ILE A 104 16.55 -16.36 9.08
C ILE A 104 16.50 -17.84 8.63
#